data_AF-A0A7S0GME9-F1
#
_entry.id   AF-A0A7S0GME9-F1
#
_cell.length_a   1.000
_cell.length_b   1.000
_cell.length_c   1.000
_cell.angle_alpha   90.00
_cell.angle_beta   90.00
_cell.angle_gamma   90.00
#
_symmetry.space_group_name_H-M   'P 1'
#
loop_
_entity.id
_entity.type
_entity.pdbx_description
1 polymer ?
#
loop_
_entity_poly.entity_id
_entity_poly.type
_entity_poly.pdbx_seq_one_letter_code
_entity_poly.pdbx_strand_id
1 'polypeptide(L)'
;ALQTVLEKAPRVFLKAWKKIDDVSEHDRIIAQELHDRGGDESIPLFARLPEPYVARASPKSKAWFVLPETHRFNTLLMRPLQRAFSNAVPLLPAIDAIVDLRVPVVEMGCGSGLWARMLRDRGVDVIALDLYPPGVGGDESIFDQAHIPDIQRGGTTQMVETVSDLSERALLLCWPFDEDDCQRGWDFEAISLFTGDVLVYVGDWKGRT
;
A
#
# COMPACT_ATOMS: atom_id res chain seq x y z
N ALA A 1 -21.93 -1.67 -14.14
CA ALA A 1 -21.95 -3.09 -13.75
C ALA A 1 -20.58 -3.73 -13.93
N LEU A 2 -20.09 -3.88 -15.17
CA LEU A 2 -18.78 -4.49 -15.48
C LEU A 2 -17.57 -3.77 -14.83
N GLN A 3 -17.56 -2.45 -14.96
CA GLN A 3 -16.51 -1.59 -14.45
C GLN A 3 -16.53 -1.51 -12.92
N THR A 4 -17.74 -1.48 -12.35
CA THR A 4 -17.99 -1.45 -10.90
C THR A 4 -17.45 -2.68 -10.17
N VAL A 5 -17.52 -3.86 -10.78
CA VAL A 5 -16.97 -5.09 -10.18
C VAL A 5 -15.44 -5.08 -10.21
N LEU A 6 -14.81 -4.59 -11.28
CA LEU A 6 -13.35 -4.47 -11.36
C LEU A 6 -12.80 -3.40 -10.42
N GLU A 7 -13.46 -2.26 -10.31
CA GLU A 7 -13.12 -1.17 -9.38
C GLU A 7 -13.15 -1.65 -7.92
N LYS A 8 -14.02 -2.62 -7.63
CA LYS A 8 -14.23 -3.17 -6.28
C LYS A 8 -13.47 -4.48 -6.04
N ALA A 9 -13.11 -5.22 -7.08
CA ALA A 9 -12.48 -6.53 -6.94
C ALA A 9 -11.12 -6.42 -6.22
N PRO A 10 -10.87 -7.24 -5.18
CA PRO A 10 -9.54 -7.28 -4.56
C PRO A 10 -8.45 -7.55 -5.61
N ARG A 11 -7.32 -6.83 -5.54
CA ARG A 11 -6.19 -6.91 -6.50
C ARG A 11 -5.75 -8.33 -6.87
N VAL A 12 -5.89 -9.30 -5.97
CA VAL A 12 -5.61 -10.73 -6.24
C VAL A 12 -6.49 -11.31 -7.36
N PHE A 13 -7.75 -10.88 -7.46
CA PHE A 13 -8.66 -11.27 -8.54
C PHE A 13 -8.32 -10.56 -9.85
N LEU A 14 -7.90 -9.30 -9.79
CA LEU A 14 -7.43 -8.56 -10.96
C LEU A 14 -6.18 -9.20 -11.60
N LYS A 15 -5.23 -9.69 -10.78
CA LYS A 15 -4.06 -10.44 -11.26
C LYS A 15 -4.43 -11.77 -11.93
N ALA A 16 -5.48 -12.44 -11.44
CA ALA A 16 -5.99 -13.68 -12.03
C ALA A 16 -6.83 -13.44 -13.30
N TRP A 17 -7.52 -12.31 -13.38
CA TRP A 17 -8.40 -11.93 -14.49
C TRP A 17 -7.69 -11.01 -15.47
N LYS A 18 -6.74 -11.57 -16.23
CA LYS A 18 -5.97 -10.82 -17.25
C LYS A 18 -6.85 -10.18 -18.33
N LYS A 19 -8.05 -10.72 -18.58
CA LYS A 19 -9.07 -10.16 -19.48
C LYS A 19 -10.46 -10.42 -18.91
N ILE A 20 -11.29 -9.38 -18.84
CA ILE A 20 -12.62 -9.46 -18.23
C ILE A 20 -13.58 -10.38 -19.00
N ASP A 21 -13.42 -10.46 -20.32
CA ASP A 21 -14.27 -11.29 -21.20
C ASP A 21 -14.09 -12.79 -20.94
N ASP A 22 -13.00 -13.17 -20.28
CA ASP A 22 -12.79 -14.55 -19.88
C ASP A 22 -13.64 -14.93 -18.65
N VAL A 23 -14.02 -13.96 -17.80
CA VAL A 23 -14.72 -14.21 -16.51
C VAL A 23 -16.20 -14.52 -16.74
N SER A 24 -16.64 -15.71 -16.32
CA SER A 24 -18.05 -16.10 -16.42
C SER A 24 -18.95 -15.17 -15.58
N GLU A 25 -20.21 -14.99 -16.00
CA GLU A 25 -21.19 -14.20 -15.25
C GLU A 25 -21.39 -14.74 -13.82
N HIS A 26 -21.34 -16.07 -13.66
CA HIS A 26 -21.44 -16.74 -12.36
C HIS A 26 -20.27 -16.36 -11.43
N ASP A 27 -19.04 -16.36 -11.94
CA ASP A 27 -17.85 -16.01 -11.15
C ASP A 27 -17.86 -14.52 -10.74
N ARG A 28 -18.41 -13.63 -11.58
CA ARG A 28 -18.56 -12.19 -11.27
C ARG A 28 -19.54 -11.97 -10.12
N ILE A 29 -20.67 -12.66 -10.13
CA ILE A 29 -21.68 -12.57 -9.07
C ILE A 29 -21.07 -13.02 -7.73
N ILE A 30 -20.36 -14.15 -7.73
CA ILE A 30 -19.69 -14.64 -6.52
C ILE A 30 -18.68 -13.62 -6.01
N ALA A 31 -17.78 -13.12 -6.86
CA ALA A 31 -16.76 -12.19 -6.40
C ALA A 31 -17.33 -10.86 -5.86
N GLN A 32 -18.40 -10.35 -6.47
CA GLN A 32 -19.10 -9.16 -6.00
C GLN A 32 -19.77 -9.43 -4.65
N GLU A 33 -20.46 -10.56 -4.50
CA GLU A 33 -21.09 -10.94 -3.24
C GLU A 33 -20.05 -11.05 -2.10
N LEU A 34 -18.88 -11.61 -2.38
CA LEU A 34 -17.80 -11.74 -1.39
C LEU A 34 -17.17 -10.40 -1.02
N HIS A 35 -17.01 -9.51 -1.99
CA HIS A 35 -16.56 -8.15 -1.73
C HIS A 35 -17.57 -7.41 -0.84
N ASP A 36 -18.85 -7.43 -1.21
CA ASP A 36 -19.90 -6.71 -0.49
C ASP A 36 -20.08 -7.28 0.93
N ARG A 37 -20.07 -8.60 1.09
CA ARG A 37 -20.13 -9.25 2.42
C ARG A 37 -18.90 -9.00 3.26
N GLY A 38 -17.71 -8.89 2.66
CA GLY A 38 -16.49 -8.51 3.37
C GLY A 38 -16.52 -7.09 3.93
N GLY A 39 -17.15 -6.17 3.19
CA GLY A 39 -17.30 -4.76 3.57
C GLY A 39 -18.48 -4.44 4.48
N ASP A 40 -19.46 -5.34 4.62
CA ASP A 40 -20.66 -5.11 5.44
C ASP A 40 -20.37 -5.26 6.94
N GLU A 41 -20.18 -4.12 7.61
CA GLU A 41 -19.89 -4.06 9.05
C GLU A 41 -20.98 -4.65 9.95
N SER A 42 -22.21 -4.82 9.45
CA SER A 42 -23.33 -5.37 10.22
C SER A 42 -23.31 -6.89 10.36
N ILE A 43 -22.57 -7.59 9.49
CA ILE A 43 -22.46 -9.05 9.51
C ILE A 43 -21.36 -9.45 10.51
N PRO A 44 -21.54 -10.46 11.38
CA PRO A 44 -20.44 -10.95 12.21
C PRO A 44 -19.25 -11.40 11.36
N LEU A 45 -18.04 -11.05 11.78
CA LEU A 45 -16.81 -11.24 11.00
C LEU A 45 -16.65 -12.66 10.42
N PHE A 46 -17.02 -13.68 11.18
CA PHE A 46 -16.95 -15.07 10.75
C PHE A 46 -18.03 -15.49 9.72
N ALA A 47 -19.14 -14.75 9.65
CA ALA A 47 -20.24 -14.96 8.70
C ALA A 47 -20.04 -14.20 7.37
N ARG A 48 -19.05 -13.29 7.31
CA ARG A 48 -18.60 -12.61 6.08
C ARG A 48 -17.74 -13.51 5.17
N LEU A 49 -17.39 -14.71 5.61
CA LEU A 49 -16.37 -15.57 5.01
C LEU A 49 -17.03 -16.79 4.36
N PRO A 50 -16.97 -16.95 3.03
CA PRO A 50 -17.52 -18.13 2.36
C PRO A 50 -16.68 -19.39 2.65
N GLU A 51 -17.31 -20.55 2.45
CA GLU A 51 -16.67 -21.85 2.21
C GLU A 51 -15.69 -21.78 1.02
N PRO A 52 -14.76 -22.75 0.86
CA PRO A 52 -13.86 -22.79 -0.29
C PRO A 52 -14.65 -22.75 -1.59
N TYR A 53 -14.26 -21.86 -2.49
CA TYR A 53 -14.86 -21.80 -3.82
C TYR A 53 -13.79 -21.87 -4.90
N VAL A 54 -14.19 -22.48 -6.01
CA VAL A 54 -13.33 -22.62 -7.18
C VAL A 54 -13.65 -21.46 -8.10
N ALA A 55 -12.75 -20.48 -8.17
CA ALA A 55 -12.86 -19.41 -9.14
C ALA A 55 -12.28 -19.89 -10.48
N ARG A 56 -13.03 -19.67 -11.56
CA ARG A 56 -12.49 -19.81 -12.91
C ARG A 56 -12.48 -18.45 -13.61
N ALA A 57 -11.40 -18.24 -14.36
CA ALA A 57 -11.36 -17.34 -15.50
C ALA A 57 -12.53 -17.64 -16.43
N SER A 58 -12.22 -18.47 -17.41
CA SER A 58 -13.13 -19.08 -18.37
C SER A 58 -13.18 -20.60 -18.20
N PRO A 59 -14.07 -21.33 -18.91
CA PRO A 59 -14.12 -22.79 -18.89
C PRO A 59 -12.79 -23.47 -19.26
N LYS A 60 -11.91 -22.78 -20.00
CA LYS A 60 -10.58 -23.26 -20.42
C LYS A 60 -9.43 -22.80 -19.51
N SER A 61 -9.71 -21.94 -18.54
CA SER A 61 -8.70 -21.40 -17.62
C SER A 61 -8.36 -22.39 -16.50
N LYS A 62 -7.16 -22.25 -15.92
CA LYS A 62 -6.80 -22.97 -14.71
C LYS A 62 -7.75 -22.55 -13.59
N ALA A 63 -8.34 -23.53 -12.92
CA ALA A 63 -9.13 -23.32 -11.72
C ALA A 63 -8.21 -22.86 -10.58
N TRP A 64 -8.57 -21.75 -9.94
CA TRP A 64 -7.88 -21.28 -8.75
C TRP A 64 -8.71 -21.67 -7.54
N PHE A 65 -8.10 -22.44 -6.64
CA PHE A 65 -8.65 -22.59 -5.31
C PHE A 65 -8.33 -21.31 -4.55
N VAL A 66 -9.35 -20.48 -4.35
CA VAL A 66 -9.27 -19.45 -3.32
C VAL A 66 -9.52 -20.18 -2.02
N LEU A 67 -8.42 -20.63 -1.41
CA LEU A 67 -8.48 -21.18 -0.06
C LEU A 67 -9.07 -20.09 0.84
N PRO A 68 -10.20 -20.37 1.52
CA PRO A 68 -10.78 -19.43 2.45
C PRO A 68 -9.75 -18.92 3.44
N GLU A 69 -8.78 -19.75 3.82
CA GLU A 69 -7.69 -19.44 4.73
C GLU A 69 -6.86 -18.25 4.24
N THR A 70 -6.53 -18.17 2.95
CA THR A 70 -5.74 -17.04 2.40
C THR A 70 -6.57 -15.77 2.29
N HIS A 71 -7.84 -15.88 1.87
CA HIS A 71 -8.75 -14.74 1.84
C HIS A 71 -9.04 -14.23 3.26
N ARG A 72 -9.26 -15.14 4.21
CA ARG A 72 -9.41 -14.87 5.65
C ARG A 72 -8.18 -14.18 6.21
N PHE A 73 -7.00 -14.72 5.97
CA PHE A 73 -5.76 -14.11 6.42
C PHE A 73 -5.61 -12.68 5.86
N ASN A 74 -5.91 -12.48 4.59
CA ASN A 74 -5.79 -11.15 3.99
C ASN A 74 -6.84 -10.16 4.51
N THR A 75 -8.12 -10.54 4.51
CA THR A 75 -9.25 -9.66 4.86
C THR A 75 -9.35 -9.41 6.37
N LEU A 76 -9.05 -10.42 7.20
CA LEU A 76 -9.24 -10.35 8.65
C LEU A 76 -8.00 -9.90 9.41
N LEU A 77 -6.81 -10.16 8.87
CA LEU A 77 -5.56 -9.89 9.56
C LEU A 77 -4.74 -8.86 8.79
N MET A 78 -4.33 -9.17 7.56
CA MET A 78 -3.39 -8.30 6.84
C MET A 78 -3.96 -6.91 6.59
N ARG A 79 -5.15 -6.80 5.99
CA ARG A 79 -5.74 -5.49 5.67
C ARG A 79 -5.99 -4.63 6.91
N PRO A 80 -6.69 -5.10 7.96
CA PRO A 80 -6.87 -4.29 9.17
C PRO A 80 -5.53 -3.86 9.79
N LEU A 81 -4.53 -4.75 9.83
CA LEU A 81 -3.21 -4.40 10.35
C LEU A 81 -2.48 -3.39 9.45
N GLN A 82 -2.55 -3.52 8.13
CA GLN A 82 -1.98 -2.56 7.20
C GLN A 82 -2.62 -1.19 7.35
N ARG A 83 -3.97 -1.11 7.37
CA ARG A 83 -4.73 0.14 7.51
C ARG A 83 -4.45 0.83 8.84
N ALA A 84 -4.28 0.07 9.92
CA ALA A 84 -4.01 0.59 11.26
C ALA A 84 -2.54 0.99 11.46
N PHE A 85 -1.59 0.26 10.86
CA PHE A 85 -0.16 0.44 11.07
C PHE A 85 0.53 1.00 9.85
N SER A 86 0.95 0.15 8.91
CA SER A 86 1.62 0.50 7.66
C SER A 86 1.63 -0.75 6.75
N ASN A 87 1.79 -0.55 5.45
CA ASN A 87 2.04 -1.67 4.52
C ASN A 87 3.29 -2.46 4.90
N ALA A 88 4.30 -1.80 5.45
CA ALA A 88 5.48 -2.42 6.03
C ALA A 88 5.75 -1.86 7.42
N VAL A 89 5.59 -2.72 8.42
CA VAL A 89 5.83 -2.35 9.82
C VAL A 89 7.33 -2.38 10.09
N PRO A 90 7.94 -1.29 10.57
CA PRO A 90 9.37 -1.25 10.86
C PRO A 90 9.75 -2.19 12.00
N LEU A 91 10.92 -2.80 11.88
CA LEU A 91 11.61 -3.46 12.99
C LEU A 91 12.53 -2.46 13.69
N LEU A 92 12.71 -2.60 15.01
CA LEU A 92 13.59 -1.70 15.78
C LEU A 92 15.01 -1.60 15.20
N PRO A 93 15.68 -2.69 14.78
CA PRO A 93 17.00 -2.57 14.16
C PRO A 93 17.03 -1.76 12.86
N ALA A 94 15.95 -1.74 12.09
CA ALA A 94 15.87 -0.92 10.89
C ALA A 94 15.74 0.57 11.24
N ILE A 95 14.96 0.89 12.28
CA ILE A 95 14.85 2.24 12.81
C ILE A 95 16.19 2.71 13.36
N ASP A 96 16.86 1.88 14.17
CA ASP A 96 18.14 2.21 14.77
C ASP A 96 19.22 2.44 13.70
N ALA A 97 19.22 1.65 12.62
CA ALA A 97 20.12 1.86 11.48
C ALA A 97 19.92 3.22 10.79
N ILE A 98 18.67 3.71 10.70
CA ILE A 98 18.37 5.04 10.15
C ILE A 98 18.82 6.14 11.11
N VAL A 99 18.58 5.96 12.41
CA VAL A 99 19.00 6.90 13.46
C VAL A 99 20.53 7.07 13.46
N ASP A 100 21.26 5.97 13.26
CA ASP A 100 22.73 5.97 13.21
C ASP A 100 23.32 6.77 12.04
N LEU A 101 22.53 7.07 11.00
CA LEU A 101 22.94 7.95 9.90
C LEU A 101 23.18 9.40 10.39
N ARG A 102 22.54 9.80 11.50
CA ARG A 102 22.65 11.15 12.11
C ARG A 102 22.38 12.30 11.13
N VAL A 103 21.49 12.06 10.18
CA VAL A 103 20.99 13.07 9.23
C VAL A 103 19.47 13.16 9.34
N PRO A 104 18.89 14.33 9.06
CA PRO A 104 17.44 14.44 8.91
C PRO A 104 16.93 13.57 7.75
N VAL A 105 15.65 13.22 7.76
CA VAL A 105 15.03 12.31 6.78
C VAL A 105 13.88 13.00 6.06
N VAL A 106 13.73 12.71 4.78
CA VAL A 106 12.50 12.90 4.03
C VAL A 106 11.95 11.52 3.66
N GLU A 107 10.74 11.20 4.14
CA GLU A 107 10.04 9.95 3.84
C GLU A 107 9.01 10.21 2.74
N MET A 108 9.18 9.57 1.59
CA MET A 108 8.29 9.70 0.45
C MET A 108 7.37 8.48 0.33
N GLY A 109 6.06 8.70 0.24
CA GLY A 109 5.06 7.63 0.28
C GLY A 109 4.91 7.04 1.70
N CYS A 110 4.88 7.90 2.72
CA CYS A 110 4.90 7.47 4.12
C CYS A 110 3.62 6.76 4.59
N GLY A 111 2.54 6.82 3.80
CA GLY A 111 1.24 6.28 4.13
C GLY A 111 0.67 6.88 5.42
N SER A 112 0.54 6.05 6.45
CA SER A 112 0.10 6.44 7.79
C SER A 112 1.15 7.23 8.58
N GLY A 113 2.41 7.29 8.14
CA GLY A 113 3.51 7.97 8.85
C GLY A 113 4.06 7.20 10.06
N LEU A 114 3.87 5.87 10.13
CA LEU A 114 4.38 5.05 11.24
C LEU A 114 5.92 5.09 11.37
N TRP A 115 6.65 5.04 10.25
CA TRP A 115 8.12 5.14 10.26
C TRP A 115 8.57 6.51 10.74
N ALA A 116 8.03 7.59 10.14
CA ALA A 116 8.25 8.95 10.61
C ALA A 116 7.98 9.12 12.12
N ARG A 117 6.88 8.54 12.64
CA ARG A 117 6.60 8.56 14.08
C ARG A 117 7.72 7.92 14.90
N MET A 118 8.12 6.70 14.54
CA MET A 118 9.13 5.96 15.30
C MET A 118 10.54 6.56 15.24
N LEU A 119 10.86 7.24 14.14
CA LEU A 119 12.09 8.00 13.94
C LEU A 119 12.07 9.32 14.74
N ARG A 120 10.97 10.07 14.70
CA ARG A 120 10.78 11.30 15.49
C ARG A 120 10.81 11.04 16.99
N ASP A 121 10.22 9.93 17.44
CA ASP A 121 10.30 9.50 18.85
C ASP A 121 11.76 9.23 19.30
N ARG A 122 12.71 9.05 18.36
CA ARG A 122 14.16 8.92 18.59
C ARG A 122 14.95 10.19 18.28
N GLY A 123 14.28 11.31 18.02
CA GLY A 123 14.91 12.61 17.79
C GLY A 123 15.41 12.83 16.36
N VAL A 124 15.04 11.98 15.40
CA VAL A 124 15.31 12.24 13.98
C VAL A 124 14.32 13.28 13.49
N ASP A 125 14.81 14.34 12.84
CA ASP A 125 13.96 15.28 12.12
C ASP A 125 13.46 14.62 10.82
N VAL A 126 12.15 14.39 10.72
CA VAL A 126 11.54 13.70 9.58
C VAL A 126 10.47 14.57 8.94
N ILE A 127 10.59 14.81 7.64
CA ILE A 127 9.50 15.33 6.80
C ILE A 127 8.84 14.13 6.13
N ALA A 128 7.52 13.98 6.28
CA ALA A 128 6.77 12.86 5.73
C ALA A 128 5.81 13.36 4.65
N LEU A 129 5.91 12.78 3.45
CA LEU A 129 5.05 13.10 2.32
C LEU A 129 4.27 11.86 1.86
N ASP A 130 3.00 12.07 1.53
CA ASP A 130 2.17 11.06 0.87
C ASP A 130 1.19 11.71 -0.11
N LEU A 131 0.77 10.98 -1.15
CA LEU A 131 -0.21 11.48 -2.12
C LEU A 131 -1.64 11.47 -1.55
N TYR A 132 -1.93 10.49 -0.70
CA TYR A 132 -3.24 10.22 -0.09
C TYR A 132 -3.13 10.03 1.44
N PRO A 133 -2.65 11.03 2.19
CA PRO A 133 -2.51 10.94 3.63
C PRO A 133 -3.87 10.75 4.34
N PRO A 134 -3.94 9.89 5.38
CA PRO A 134 -5.18 9.67 6.10
C PRO A 134 -5.65 10.95 6.79
N GLY A 135 -6.94 11.26 6.64
CA GLY A 135 -7.58 12.44 7.24
C GLY A 135 -7.34 13.76 6.51
N VAL A 136 -6.59 13.77 5.39
CA VAL A 136 -6.29 14.98 4.62
C VAL A 136 -6.77 14.84 3.17
N GLY A 137 -8.03 15.24 2.95
CA GLY A 137 -8.62 15.45 1.62
C GLY A 137 -8.90 14.19 0.79
N GLY A 138 -10.16 13.74 0.80
CA GLY A 138 -10.69 12.64 -0.04
C GLY A 138 -10.62 11.26 0.63
N ASP A 139 -11.55 10.38 0.28
CA ASP A 139 -11.65 8.99 0.80
C ASP A 139 -10.65 8.02 0.11
N GLU A 140 -9.55 8.54 -0.43
CA GLU A 140 -8.59 7.77 -1.23
C GLU A 140 -7.46 7.14 -0.40
N SER A 141 -7.34 7.51 0.88
CA SER A 141 -6.35 6.90 1.76
C SER A 141 -6.72 5.45 2.06
N ILE A 142 -5.74 4.56 1.95
CA ILE A 142 -5.87 3.18 2.37
C ILE A 142 -5.63 3.00 3.88
N PHE A 143 -5.27 4.05 4.62
CA PHE A 143 -5.00 4.00 6.05
C PHE A 143 -6.13 4.64 6.84
N ASP A 144 -6.42 4.11 8.03
CA ASP A 144 -7.55 4.60 8.85
C ASP A 144 -7.18 5.88 9.61
N GLN A 145 -5.90 6.05 9.95
CA GLN A 145 -5.41 7.18 10.75
C GLN A 145 -3.94 7.48 10.47
N ALA A 146 -3.55 8.74 10.72
CA ALA A 146 -2.16 9.17 10.73
C ALA A 146 -1.50 8.92 12.10
N HIS A 147 -0.25 8.47 12.11
CA HIS A 147 0.58 8.32 13.33
C HIS A 147 1.33 9.60 13.70
N ILE A 148 1.34 10.58 12.80
CA ILE A 148 1.83 11.95 13.00
C ILE A 148 0.80 12.95 12.43
N PRO A 149 0.66 14.15 13.02
CA PRO A 149 -0.40 15.09 12.64
C PRO A 149 -0.12 15.89 11.36
N ASP A 150 1.12 15.87 10.86
CA ASP A 150 1.68 16.82 9.89
C ASP A 150 2.24 16.12 8.64
N ILE A 151 1.59 15.04 8.19
CA ILE A 151 1.90 14.44 6.89
C ILE A 151 1.56 15.44 5.80
N GLN A 152 2.55 15.77 4.96
CA GLN A 152 2.36 16.70 3.85
C GLN A 152 1.75 15.96 2.67
N ARG A 153 0.62 16.45 2.16
CA ARG A 153 0.04 15.92 0.93
C ARG A 153 0.88 16.37 -0.27
N GLY A 154 1.44 15.42 -1.02
CA GLY A 154 2.23 15.75 -2.20
C GLY A 154 3.01 14.60 -2.81
N GLY A 155 3.32 14.77 -4.10
CA GLY A 155 4.20 13.90 -4.87
C GLY A 155 5.67 14.35 -4.86
N THR A 156 6.44 13.81 -5.79
CA THR A 156 7.86 14.13 -6.04
C THR A 156 8.12 15.62 -6.29
N THR A 157 7.25 16.30 -7.04
CA THR A 157 7.32 17.75 -7.24
C THR A 157 7.21 18.50 -5.91
N GLN A 158 6.27 18.11 -5.05
CA GLN A 158 6.08 18.76 -3.75
C GLN A 158 7.32 18.58 -2.87
N MET A 159 7.94 17.40 -2.89
CA MET A 159 9.19 17.14 -2.15
C MET A 159 10.28 18.14 -2.52
N VAL A 160 10.49 18.42 -3.81
CA VAL A 160 11.51 19.39 -4.26
C VAL A 160 11.13 20.82 -3.91
N GLU A 161 9.85 21.16 -3.99
CA GLU A 161 9.37 22.52 -3.75
C GLU A 161 9.31 22.90 -2.26
N THR A 162 9.02 21.97 -1.35
CA THR A 162 8.80 22.28 0.07
C THR A 162 9.98 21.95 0.96
N VAL A 163 10.87 21.06 0.55
CA VAL A 163 12.02 20.64 1.36
C VAL A 163 13.25 21.43 0.93
N SER A 164 13.46 22.61 1.53
CA SER A 164 14.53 23.53 1.13
C SER A 164 15.95 23.00 1.39
N ASP A 165 16.10 22.05 2.31
CA ASP A 165 17.34 21.40 2.72
C ASP A 165 17.42 19.94 2.23
N LEU A 166 16.77 19.63 1.10
CA LEU A 166 16.68 18.26 0.57
C LEU A 166 18.05 17.58 0.39
N SER A 167 19.10 18.34 0.04
CA SER A 167 20.46 17.83 -0.12
C SER A 167 21.14 17.42 1.19
N GLU A 168 20.66 17.89 2.33
CA GLU A 168 21.22 17.57 3.66
C GLU A 168 20.47 16.42 4.36
N ARG A 169 19.39 15.92 3.72
CA ARG A 169 18.53 14.85 4.24
C ARG A 169 18.90 13.51 3.62
N ALA A 170 18.48 12.42 4.27
CA ALA A 170 18.35 11.12 3.65
C ALA A 170 16.95 10.94 3.04
N LEU A 171 16.86 10.35 1.84
CA LEU A 171 15.58 9.94 1.24
C LEU A 171 15.22 8.55 1.73
N LEU A 172 14.08 8.41 2.41
CA LEU A 172 13.52 7.12 2.83
C LEU A 172 12.39 6.69 1.87
N LEU A 173 12.57 5.53 1.24
CA LEU A 173 11.57 4.86 0.41
C LEU A 173 11.24 3.49 1.02
N CYS A 174 9.98 3.25 1.37
CA CYS A 174 9.51 1.99 1.93
C CYS A 174 8.52 1.30 0.99
N TRP A 175 8.90 0.12 0.50
CA TRP A 175 8.21 -0.60 -0.57
C TRP A 175 7.78 0.29 -1.73
N PRO A 176 8.72 1.07 -2.32
CA PRO A 176 8.41 1.88 -3.47
C PRO A 176 8.00 0.98 -4.63
N PHE A 177 6.74 1.03 -5.03
CA PHE A 177 6.27 0.27 -6.18
C PHE A 177 4.99 0.87 -6.77
N ASP A 178 4.95 0.91 -8.09
CA ASP A 178 3.71 1.03 -8.86
C ASP A 178 3.71 -0.07 -9.91
N GLU A 179 2.74 -0.98 -9.81
CA GLU A 179 2.66 -2.20 -10.62
C GLU A 179 2.06 -1.91 -12.00
N ASP A 180 1.48 -0.71 -12.20
CA ASP A 180 0.52 -0.47 -13.28
C ASP A 180 0.97 0.52 -14.38
N ASP A 181 2.16 1.14 -14.36
CA ASP A 181 2.56 1.98 -15.52
C ASP A 181 4.08 2.12 -15.82
N CYS A 182 4.41 1.86 -17.09
CA CYS A 182 5.39 2.57 -17.91
C CYS A 182 6.83 2.81 -17.41
N GLN A 183 7.71 1.80 -17.41
CA GLN A 183 9.19 1.96 -17.46
C GLN A 183 9.92 2.80 -16.36
N ARG A 184 9.23 3.64 -15.57
CA ARG A 184 9.73 4.59 -14.56
C ARG A 184 8.60 4.93 -13.56
N GLY A 185 8.63 4.37 -12.35
CA GLY A 185 7.67 4.66 -11.28
C GLY A 185 7.97 5.97 -10.53
N TRP A 186 7.09 6.33 -9.58
CA TRP A 186 7.25 7.51 -8.73
C TRP A 186 8.53 7.48 -7.89
N ASP A 187 9.04 6.29 -7.61
CA ASP A 187 10.28 6.03 -6.91
C ASP A 187 11.51 6.40 -7.74
N PHE A 188 11.49 6.07 -9.03
CA PHE A 188 12.51 6.49 -9.99
C PHE A 188 12.55 8.02 -10.08
N GLU A 189 11.39 8.66 -10.11
CA GLU A 189 11.29 10.12 -10.14
C GLU A 189 11.79 10.75 -8.82
N ALA A 190 11.40 10.19 -7.67
CA ALA A 190 11.88 10.64 -6.37
C ALA A 190 13.42 10.59 -6.29
N ILE A 191 14.03 9.48 -6.71
CA ILE A 191 15.48 9.31 -6.75
C ILE A 191 16.13 10.29 -7.75
N SER A 192 15.50 10.49 -8.91
CA SER A 192 16.05 11.37 -9.96
C SER A 192 16.06 12.86 -9.56
N LEU A 193 15.14 13.26 -8.69
CA LEU A 193 15.02 14.63 -8.19
C LEU A 193 15.73 14.86 -6.86
N PHE A 194 16.02 13.79 -6.13
CA PHE A 194 16.71 13.87 -4.85
C PHE A 194 18.16 14.29 -5.04
N THR A 195 18.57 15.31 -4.28
CA THR A 195 19.89 15.94 -4.38
C THR A 195 20.82 15.61 -3.22
N GLY A 196 20.36 14.81 -2.26
CA GLY A 196 21.18 14.36 -1.13
C GLY A 196 22.00 13.12 -1.45
N ASP A 197 22.89 12.76 -0.52
CA ASP A 197 23.86 11.69 -0.71
C ASP A 197 23.43 10.33 -0.11
N VAL A 198 22.32 10.30 0.62
CA VAL A 198 21.89 9.12 1.40
C VAL A 198 20.50 8.66 0.97
N LEU A 199 20.43 7.43 0.45
CA LEU A 199 19.18 6.73 0.16
C LEU A 199 18.97 5.60 1.18
N VAL A 200 17.83 5.62 1.86
CA VAL A 200 17.33 4.51 2.66
C VAL A 200 16.23 3.81 1.87
N TYR A 201 16.51 2.58 1.45
CA TYR A 201 15.56 1.76 0.71
C TYR A 201 15.13 0.56 1.56
N VAL A 202 13.82 0.42 1.78
CA VAL A 202 13.23 -0.71 2.52
C VAL A 202 12.35 -1.50 1.57
N GLY A 203 12.69 -2.75 1.27
CA GLY A 203 11.94 -3.60 0.34
C GLY A 203 12.84 -4.58 -0.40
N ASP A 204 12.32 -5.26 -1.43
CA ASP A 204 13.16 -6.10 -2.29
C ASP A 204 13.77 -5.27 -3.44
N TRP A 205 15.11 -5.20 -3.44
CA TRP A 205 15.95 -4.54 -4.44
C TRP A 205 15.82 -5.09 -5.88
N LYS A 206 14.97 -6.09 -6.15
CA LYS A 206 14.81 -6.70 -7.48
C LYS A 206 13.38 -6.72 -8.03
N GLY A 207 12.46 -5.96 -7.44
CA GLY A 207 11.06 -5.95 -7.90
C GLY A 207 10.41 -7.35 -7.87
N ARG A 208 10.94 -8.26 -7.05
CA ARG A 208 10.41 -9.62 -6.86
C ARG A 208 9.55 -9.62 -5.61
N THR A 209 8.32 -9.16 -5.78
CA THR A 209 7.18 -9.49 -4.91
C THR A 209 6.35 -10.58 -5.55
#